data_AF-A0AAV8W9J9-F1
#
_entry.id   AF-A0AAV8W9J9-F1
#
_cell.length_a   1.000
_cell.length_b   1.000
_cell.length_c   1.000
_cell.angle_alpha   90.00
_cell.angle_beta   90.00
_cell.angle_gamma   90.00
#
_symmetry.space_group_name_H-M   'P 1'
#
loop_
_entity.id
_entity.type
_entity.pdbx_description
1 polymer ?
#
loop_
_entity_poly.entity_id
_entity_poly.type
_entity_poly.pdbx_seq_one_letter_code
_entity_poly.pdbx_strand_id
1 'polypeptide(L)'
;MSKCDSPQFSDKDEEIQYWKSLAEEYLQDAERIQKESDEFIAESQQLDKEYEATIDQNEKKIKELTLANNRAQNELDSLRMKLEQCNKDNANLETEILELKTEKAQMAQYIRDLEQKNDDLERSRRIIEESIAGIETAFHSAIERNAILESEVDEKESLKEKLQRLADETRDLKQELLVREREKCPDNERMMNGFKNPIVDSNRLKENETQTTPIKHDFQAPISPASRVMALNIVSDLIRKVGGLERRLEKSRYDYRDISTSDLR
;
A
#
# COMPACT_ATOMS: atom_id res chain seq x y z
N MET A 1 -36.35 -89.37 -70.84
CA MET A 1 -37.09 -90.65 -70.76
C MET A 1 -36.69 -91.51 -71.95
N SER A 2 -35.58 -92.24 -71.81
CA SER A 2 -35.18 -93.25 -72.78
C SER A 2 -36.09 -94.47 -72.60
N LYS A 3 -36.56 -95.06 -73.70
CA LYS A 3 -37.30 -96.33 -73.68
C LYS A 3 -36.44 -97.37 -72.96
N CYS A 4 -36.95 -97.84 -71.83
CA CYS A 4 -36.38 -98.94 -71.08
C CYS A 4 -36.56 -100.20 -71.94
N ASP A 5 -35.44 -100.81 -72.37
CA ASP A 5 -35.47 -102.15 -72.92
C ASP A 5 -36.13 -103.04 -71.87
N SER A 6 -37.32 -103.55 -72.20
CA SER A 6 -38.07 -104.38 -71.27
C SER A 6 -37.35 -105.72 -71.15
N PRO A 7 -36.91 -106.12 -69.96
CA PRO A 7 -36.15 -107.34 -69.77
C PRO A 7 -36.97 -108.54 -70.26
N GLN A 8 -36.30 -109.43 -71.00
CA GLN A 8 -36.93 -110.56 -71.69
C GLN A 8 -36.52 -111.85 -70.97
N PHE A 9 -37.49 -112.62 -70.48
CA PHE A 9 -37.26 -113.73 -69.56
C PHE A 9 -37.50 -115.09 -70.21
N SER A 10 -36.74 -116.10 -69.78
CA SER A 10 -36.79 -117.47 -70.30
C SER A 10 -37.96 -118.27 -69.71
N ASP A 11 -38.33 -117.97 -68.47
CA ASP A 11 -39.48 -118.52 -67.76
C ASP A 11 -40.06 -117.48 -66.76
N LYS A 12 -41.21 -117.80 -66.15
CA LYS A 12 -41.86 -116.92 -65.18
C LYS A 12 -41.09 -116.79 -63.86
N ASP A 13 -40.28 -117.77 -63.48
CA ASP A 13 -39.50 -117.71 -62.25
C ASP A 13 -38.32 -116.73 -62.40
N GLU A 14 -37.71 -116.64 -63.58
CA GLU A 14 -36.65 -115.67 -63.90
C GLU A 14 -37.18 -114.22 -63.90
N GLU A 15 -38.38 -114.00 -64.43
CA GLU A 15 -39.08 -112.70 -64.35
C GLU A 15 -39.35 -112.30 -62.89
N ILE A 16 -39.86 -113.23 -62.08
CA ILE A 16 -40.14 -113.00 -60.66
C ILE A 16 -38.85 -112.71 -59.89
N GLN A 17 -37.75 -113.42 -60.18
CA GLN A 17 -36.46 -113.19 -59.52
C GLN A 17 -35.88 -111.83 -59.88
N TYR A 18 -35.91 -111.43 -61.15
CA TYR A 18 -35.45 -110.12 -61.60
C TYR A 18 -36.20 -108.96 -60.92
N TRP A 19 -37.53 -109.02 -60.89
CA TRP A 19 -38.32 -107.96 -60.24
C TRP A 19 -38.14 -107.96 -58.71
N LYS A 20 -37.94 -109.13 -58.08
CA LYS A 20 -37.60 -109.22 -56.65
C LYS A 20 -36.25 -108.59 -56.35
N SER A 21 -35.20 -108.92 -57.11
CA SER A 21 -33.87 -108.36 -56.93
C SER A 21 -33.86 -106.85 -57.17
N LEU A 22 -34.58 -106.38 -58.18
CA LEU A 22 -34.69 -104.95 -58.49
C LEU A 22 -35.45 -104.19 -57.40
N ALA A 23 -36.51 -104.77 -56.84
CA ALA A 23 -37.22 -104.19 -55.70
C ALA A 23 -36.34 -104.15 -54.45
N GLU A 24 -35.52 -105.18 -54.22
CA GLU A 24 -34.56 -105.24 -53.11
C GLU A 24 -33.43 -104.22 -53.28
N GLU A 25 -32.92 -104.00 -54.50
CA GLU A 25 -31.97 -102.94 -54.83
C GLU A 25 -32.56 -101.55 -54.57
N TYR A 26 -33.78 -101.27 -55.06
CA TYR A 26 -34.44 -99.98 -54.79
C TYR A 26 -34.72 -99.76 -53.30
N LEU A 27 -35.02 -100.82 -52.54
CA LEU A 27 -35.19 -100.73 -51.10
C LEU A 27 -33.87 -100.38 -50.42
N GLN A 28 -32.77 -101.05 -50.78
CA GLN A 28 -31.43 -100.75 -50.26
C GLN A 28 -30.99 -99.32 -50.61
N ASP A 29 -31.29 -98.86 -51.82
CA ASP A 29 -30.98 -97.49 -52.24
C ASP A 29 -31.82 -96.45 -51.48
N ALA A 30 -33.10 -96.71 -51.26
CA ALA A 30 -33.95 -95.85 -50.44
C ALA A 30 -33.43 -95.78 -48.99
N GLU A 31 -33.05 -96.91 -48.40
CA GLU A 31 -32.46 -96.98 -47.07
C GLU A 31 -31.12 -96.22 -47.00
N ARG A 32 -30.27 -96.36 -48.03
CA ARG A 32 -29.00 -95.65 -48.13
C ARG A 32 -29.20 -94.14 -48.21
N ILE A 33 -30.06 -93.67 -49.10
CA ILE A 33 -30.38 -92.24 -49.26
C ILE A 33 -31.01 -91.68 -47.98
N GLN A 34 -31.88 -92.44 -47.33
CA GLN A 34 -32.47 -92.05 -46.06
C GLN A 34 -31.38 -91.85 -44.99
N LYS A 35 -30.45 -92.80 -44.87
CA LYS A 35 -29.34 -92.69 -43.94
C LYS A 35 -28.44 -91.50 -44.24
N GLU A 36 -28.07 -91.28 -45.50
CA GLU A 36 -27.27 -90.12 -45.93
C GLU A 36 -28.00 -88.80 -45.63
N SER A 37 -29.31 -88.74 -45.82
CA SER A 37 -30.14 -87.58 -45.47
C SER A 37 -30.17 -87.35 -43.95
N ASP A 38 -30.34 -88.39 -43.15
CA ASP A 38 -30.35 -88.28 -41.69
C ASP A 38 -28.99 -87.80 -41.15
N GLU A 39 -27.89 -88.31 -41.72
CA GLU A 39 -26.53 -87.86 -41.42
C GLU A 39 -26.33 -86.39 -41.80
N PHE A 40 -26.76 -85.96 -42.99
CA PHE A 40 -26.69 -84.56 -43.41
C PHE A 40 -27.49 -83.61 -42.51
N ILE A 41 -28.70 -84.02 -42.12
CA ILE A 41 -29.54 -83.24 -41.19
C ILE A 41 -28.85 -83.12 -39.83
N ALA A 42 -28.27 -84.21 -39.32
CA ALA A 42 -27.55 -84.19 -38.05
C ALA A 42 -26.30 -83.29 -38.09
N GLU A 43 -25.52 -83.35 -39.18
CA GLU A 43 -24.35 -82.49 -39.38
C GLU A 43 -24.74 -81.01 -39.48
N SER A 44 -25.79 -80.69 -40.24
CA SER A 44 -26.31 -79.31 -40.33
C SER A 44 -26.75 -78.77 -38.97
N GLN A 45 -27.48 -79.58 -38.18
CA GLN A 45 -27.91 -79.17 -36.85
C GLN A 45 -26.73 -78.99 -35.88
N GLN A 46 -25.68 -79.80 -36.01
CA GLN A 46 -24.47 -79.65 -35.20
C GLN A 46 -23.73 -78.37 -35.57
N LEU A 47 -23.59 -78.08 -36.86
CA LEU A 47 -22.98 -76.86 -37.36
C LEU A 47 -23.75 -75.60 -36.90
N ASP A 48 -25.08 -75.62 -36.96
CA ASP A 48 -25.92 -74.52 -36.48
C ASP A 48 -25.68 -74.23 -34.99
N LYS A 49 -25.59 -75.27 -34.15
CA LYS A 49 -25.27 -75.12 -32.71
C LYS A 49 -23.89 -74.52 -32.48
N GLU A 50 -22.90 -74.88 -33.29
CA GLU A 50 -21.55 -74.32 -33.22
C GLU A 50 -21.53 -72.84 -33.61
N TYR A 51 -22.30 -72.45 -34.63
CA TYR A 51 -22.48 -71.05 -35.00
C TYR A 51 -23.20 -70.26 -33.91
N GLU A 52 -24.30 -70.79 -33.35
CA GLU A 52 -25.02 -70.16 -32.24
C GLU A 52 -24.10 -69.94 -31.03
N ALA A 53 -23.32 -70.96 -30.63
CA ALA A 53 -22.37 -70.84 -29.52
C ALA A 53 -21.31 -69.76 -29.78
N THR A 54 -20.83 -69.65 -31.02
CA THR A 54 -19.83 -68.64 -31.42
C THR A 54 -20.43 -67.23 -31.40
N ILE A 55 -21.66 -67.08 -31.90
CA ILE A 55 -22.40 -65.81 -31.86
C ILE A 55 -22.61 -65.37 -30.42
N ASP A 56 -23.09 -66.26 -29.54
CA ASP A 56 -23.30 -65.99 -28.13
C ASP A 56 -22.02 -65.55 -27.40
N GLN A 57 -20.91 -66.21 -27.71
CA GLN A 57 -19.61 -65.84 -27.14
C GLN A 57 -19.16 -64.45 -27.61
N ASN A 58 -19.32 -64.15 -28.90
CA ASN A 58 -18.99 -62.85 -29.47
C ASN A 58 -19.87 -61.74 -28.92
N GLU A 59 -21.19 -61.97 -28.77
CA GLU A 59 -22.09 -61.02 -28.15
C GLU A 59 -21.73 -60.72 -26.70
N LYS A 60 -21.40 -61.75 -25.90
CA LYS A 60 -20.89 -61.57 -24.54
C LYS A 60 -19.63 -60.72 -24.54
N LYS A 61 -18.70 -61.00 -25.48
CA LYS A 61 -17.46 -60.23 -25.58
C LYS A 61 -17.69 -58.77 -25.94
N ILE A 62 -18.59 -58.49 -26.87
CA ILE A 62 -18.98 -57.12 -27.25
C ILE A 62 -19.59 -56.39 -26.04
N LYS A 63 -20.48 -57.04 -25.29
CA LYS A 63 -21.08 -56.46 -24.07
C LYS A 63 -20.02 -56.12 -23.02
N GLU A 64 -19.09 -57.03 -22.75
CA GLU A 64 -17.97 -56.80 -21.82
C GLU A 64 -17.08 -55.64 -22.24
N LEU A 65 -16.66 -55.61 -23.52
CA LEU A 65 -15.82 -54.54 -24.06
C LEU A 65 -16.54 -53.19 -24.03
N THR A 66 -17.85 -53.18 -24.29
CA THR A 66 -18.66 -51.96 -24.21
C THR A 66 -18.72 -51.42 -22.78
N LEU A 67 -18.94 -52.30 -21.79
CA LEU A 67 -18.94 -51.90 -20.38
C LEU A 67 -17.56 -51.39 -19.93
N ALA A 68 -16.48 -52.05 -20.34
CA ALA A 68 -15.12 -51.61 -20.04
C ALA A 68 -14.82 -50.24 -20.68
N ASN A 69 -15.22 -50.02 -21.93
CA ASN A 69 -15.04 -48.75 -22.62
C ASN A 69 -15.82 -47.62 -21.92
N ASN A 70 -17.06 -47.86 -21.52
CA ASN A 70 -17.86 -46.88 -20.77
C ASN A 70 -17.23 -46.52 -19.42
N ARG A 71 -16.64 -47.49 -18.71
CA ARG A 71 -15.91 -47.23 -17.45
C ARG A 71 -14.68 -46.37 -17.70
N ALA A 72 -13.86 -46.73 -18.68
CA ALA A 72 -12.67 -45.97 -19.05
C ALA A 72 -13.04 -44.54 -19.48
N GLN A 73 -14.12 -44.36 -20.23
CA GLN A 73 -14.61 -43.05 -20.64
C GLN A 73 -15.00 -42.19 -19.43
N ASN A 74 -15.75 -42.75 -18.48
CA ASN A 74 -16.14 -42.03 -17.25
C ASN A 74 -14.93 -41.63 -16.40
N GLU A 75 -13.93 -42.51 -16.28
CA GLU A 75 -12.67 -42.21 -15.57
C GLU A 75 -11.90 -41.10 -16.27
N LEU A 76 -11.83 -41.13 -17.60
CA LEU A 76 -11.17 -40.12 -18.41
C LEU A 76 -11.84 -38.75 -18.22
N ASP A 77 -13.17 -38.69 -18.27
CA ASP A 77 -13.91 -37.45 -18.07
C ASP A 77 -13.77 -36.92 -16.63
N SER A 78 -13.75 -37.79 -15.63
CA SER A 78 -13.46 -37.43 -14.23
C SER A 78 -12.06 -36.84 -14.06
N LEU A 79 -11.04 -37.44 -14.69
CA LEU A 79 -9.67 -36.95 -14.67
C LEU A 79 -9.53 -35.62 -15.40
N ARG A 80 -10.23 -35.43 -16.52
CA ARG A 80 -10.28 -34.14 -17.24
C ARG A 80 -10.85 -33.03 -16.36
N MET A 81 -11.96 -33.27 -15.67
CA MET A 81 -12.54 -32.28 -14.74
C MET A 81 -11.58 -31.91 -13.61
N LYS A 82 -10.91 -32.91 -13.01
CA LYS A 82 -9.91 -32.66 -11.96
C LYS A 82 -8.71 -31.86 -12.47
N LEU A 83 -8.24 -32.15 -13.68
CA LEU A 83 -7.16 -31.41 -14.32
C LEU A 83 -7.55 -29.95 -14.58
N GLU A 84 -8.75 -29.72 -15.11
CA GLU A 84 -9.27 -28.37 -15.36
C GLU A 84 -9.40 -27.56 -14.06
N GLN A 85 -9.92 -28.18 -13.00
CA GLN A 85 -9.99 -27.56 -11.68
C GLN A 85 -8.60 -27.23 -11.13
N CYS A 86 -7.65 -28.17 -11.19
CA CYS A 86 -6.28 -27.93 -10.75
C CYS A 86 -5.59 -26.80 -11.54
N ASN A 87 -5.81 -26.73 -12.85
CA ASN A 87 -5.29 -25.64 -13.69
C ASN A 87 -5.88 -24.28 -13.30
N LYS A 88 -7.18 -24.23 -13.00
CA LYS A 88 -7.84 -23.02 -12.51
C LYS A 88 -7.26 -22.57 -11.16
N ASP A 89 -7.07 -23.51 -10.24
CA ASP A 89 -6.49 -23.22 -8.92
C ASP A 89 -5.04 -22.73 -9.04
N ASN A 90 -4.24 -23.36 -9.93
CA ASN A 90 -2.88 -22.89 -10.22
C ASN A 90 -2.88 -21.46 -10.79
N ALA A 91 -3.76 -21.13 -11.72
CA ALA A 91 -3.85 -19.77 -12.27
C ALA A 91 -4.23 -18.72 -11.21
N ASN A 92 -5.11 -19.08 -10.28
CA ASN A 92 -5.47 -18.22 -9.15
C ASN A 92 -4.26 -17.99 -8.23
N LEU A 93 -3.54 -19.06 -7.87
CA LEU A 93 -2.33 -18.99 -7.04
C LEU A 93 -1.22 -18.18 -7.72
N GLU A 94 -1.04 -18.31 -9.03
CA GLU A 94 -0.09 -17.49 -9.79
C GLU A 94 -0.44 -16.00 -9.73
N THR A 95 -1.73 -15.67 -9.80
CA THR A 95 -2.23 -14.29 -9.68
C THR A 95 -1.98 -13.73 -8.28
N GLU A 96 -2.32 -14.48 -7.22
CA GLU A 96 -2.06 -14.08 -5.83
C GLU A 96 -0.56 -13.89 -5.55
N ILE A 97 0.30 -14.77 -6.07
CA ILE A 97 1.75 -14.64 -5.97
C ILE A 97 2.23 -13.35 -6.63
N LEU A 98 1.67 -12.98 -7.79
CA LEU A 98 2.03 -11.75 -8.48
C LEU A 98 1.60 -10.53 -7.65
N GLU A 99 0.38 -10.53 -7.12
CA GLU A 99 -0.15 -9.47 -6.27
C GLU A 99 0.73 -9.28 -5.02
N LEU A 100 1.03 -10.35 -4.29
CA LEU A 100 1.89 -10.31 -3.10
C LEU A 100 3.31 -9.80 -3.43
N LYS A 101 3.86 -10.14 -4.60
CA LYS A 101 5.15 -9.60 -5.05
C LYS A 101 5.07 -8.09 -5.32
N THR A 102 3.98 -7.62 -5.93
CA THR A 102 3.79 -6.19 -6.16
C THR A 102 3.61 -5.41 -4.87
N GLU A 103 2.82 -5.93 -3.92
CA GLU A 103 2.62 -5.33 -2.61
C GLU A 103 3.93 -5.27 -1.82
N LYS A 104 4.70 -6.37 -1.82
CA LYS A 104 6.04 -6.40 -1.20
C LYS A 104 6.96 -5.33 -1.79
N ALA A 105 6.95 -5.14 -3.11
CA ALA A 105 7.76 -4.11 -3.76
C ALA A 105 7.33 -2.69 -3.36
N GLN A 106 6.02 -2.46 -3.26
CA GLN A 106 5.46 -1.18 -2.80
C GLN A 106 5.81 -0.90 -1.34
N MET A 107 5.69 -1.90 -0.45
CA MET A 107 6.09 -1.77 0.95
C MET A 107 7.59 -1.47 1.09
N ALA A 108 8.44 -2.15 0.32
CA ALA A 108 9.88 -1.89 0.33
C ALA A 108 10.21 -0.46 -0.16
N GLN A 109 9.46 0.06 -1.13
CA GLN A 109 9.61 1.46 -1.54
C GLN A 109 9.15 2.42 -0.44
N TYR A 110 8.00 2.15 0.18
CA TYR A 110 7.47 2.98 1.25
C TYR A 110 8.41 3.03 2.47
N ILE A 111 9.06 1.92 2.82
CA ILE A 111 10.09 1.87 3.87
C ILE A 111 11.25 2.81 3.53
N ARG A 112 11.80 2.74 2.31
CA ARG A 112 12.88 3.64 1.88
C ARG A 112 12.47 5.12 1.95
N ASP A 113 11.24 5.43 1.54
CA ASP A 113 10.72 6.81 1.60
C ASP A 113 10.58 7.31 3.05
N LEU A 114 10.22 6.42 3.99
CA LEU A 114 10.17 6.74 5.41
C LEU A 114 11.57 6.93 6.02
N GLU A 115 12.51 6.07 5.66
CA GLU A 115 13.92 6.17 6.06
C GLU A 115 14.50 7.52 5.61
N GLN A 116 14.30 7.89 4.34
CA GLN A 116 14.75 9.19 3.82
C GLN A 116 14.15 10.38 4.59
N LYS A 117 12.83 10.34 4.86
CA LYS A 117 12.18 11.41 5.65
C LYS A 117 12.71 11.48 7.07
N ASN A 118 13.05 10.34 7.68
CA ASN A 118 13.63 10.31 9.01
C ASN A 118 15.03 10.93 9.01
N ASP A 119 15.87 10.59 8.03
CA ASP A 119 17.20 11.20 7.85
C ASP A 119 17.10 12.73 7.67
N ASP A 120 16.15 13.20 6.88
CA ASP A 120 15.89 14.64 6.68
C ASP A 120 15.46 15.33 7.98
N LEU A 121 14.60 14.68 8.77
CA LEU A 121 14.16 15.18 10.07
C LEU A 121 15.30 15.25 11.07
N GLU A 122 16.13 14.20 11.16
CA GLU A 122 17.30 14.18 12.03
C GLU A 122 18.31 15.26 11.63
N ARG A 123 18.52 15.47 10.33
CA ARG A 123 19.37 16.54 9.82
C ARG A 123 18.84 17.91 10.23
N SER A 124 17.53 18.16 10.03
CA SER A 124 16.90 19.42 10.45
C SER A 124 17.02 19.62 11.96
N ARG A 125 16.88 18.56 12.74
CA ARG A 125 17.03 18.61 14.20
C ARG A 125 18.42 19.05 14.60
N ARG A 126 19.47 18.48 13.99
CA ARG A 126 20.87 18.86 14.27
C ARG A 126 21.15 20.33 13.94
N ILE A 127 20.61 20.83 12.81
CA ILE A 127 20.75 22.25 12.43
C ILE A 127 20.09 23.16 13.48
N ILE A 128 18.90 22.80 13.97
CA ILE A 128 18.18 23.57 14.99
C ILE A 128 18.95 23.53 16.32
N GLU A 129 19.42 22.36 16.75
CA GLU A 129 20.23 22.19 17.97
C GLU A 129 21.49 23.09 17.93
N GLU A 130 22.20 23.13 16.79
CA GLU A 130 23.37 24.01 16.62
C GLU A 130 22.98 25.49 16.63
N SER A 131 21.86 25.86 16.00
CA SER A 131 21.34 27.24 16.06
C SER A 131 20.98 27.65 17.49
N ILE A 132 20.41 26.74 18.29
CA ILE A 132 20.09 26.99 19.70
C ILE A 132 21.39 27.20 20.49
N ALA A 133 22.39 26.31 20.34
CA ALA A 133 23.68 26.44 21.01
C ALA A 133 24.40 27.77 20.66
N GLY A 134 24.29 28.23 19.41
CA GLY A 134 24.79 29.53 18.98
C GLY A 134 24.09 30.70 19.68
N ILE A 135 22.76 30.65 19.80
CA ILE A 135 21.97 31.66 20.52
C ILE A 135 22.32 31.65 22.01
N GLU A 136 22.42 30.48 22.63
CA GLU A 136 22.81 30.33 24.03
C GLU A 136 24.18 30.96 24.27
N THR A 137 25.17 30.69 23.43
CA THR A 137 26.50 31.30 23.54
C THR A 137 26.44 32.83 23.45
N ALA A 138 25.70 33.36 22.47
CA ALA A 138 25.51 34.81 22.33
C ALA A 138 24.81 35.43 23.54
N PHE A 139 23.86 34.72 24.14
CA PHE A 139 23.15 35.13 25.34
C PHE A 139 24.09 35.18 26.56
N HIS A 140 24.92 34.15 26.76
CA HIS A 140 25.94 34.15 27.83
C HIS A 140 26.90 35.34 27.68
N SER A 141 27.41 35.61 26.47
CA SER A 141 28.27 36.78 26.23
C SER A 141 27.55 38.12 26.43
N ALA A 142 26.22 38.18 26.29
CA ALA A 142 25.45 39.37 26.62
C ALA A 142 25.30 39.54 28.15
N ILE A 143 25.08 38.45 28.89
CA ILE A 143 25.05 38.46 30.35
C ILE A 143 26.41 38.93 30.91
N GLU A 144 27.52 38.36 30.43
CA GLU A 144 28.87 38.74 30.88
C GLU A 144 29.14 40.23 30.65
N ARG A 145 28.78 40.76 29.47
CA ARG A 145 28.92 42.19 29.17
C ARG A 145 28.04 43.05 30.08
N ASN A 146 26.80 42.64 30.34
CA ASN A 146 25.92 43.39 31.25
C ASN A 146 26.47 43.40 32.68
N ALA A 147 27.04 42.29 33.17
CA ALA A 147 27.67 42.25 34.49
C ALA A 147 28.86 43.20 34.60
N ILE A 148 29.69 43.31 33.55
CA ILE A 148 30.77 44.31 33.50
C ILE A 148 30.21 45.73 33.51
N LEU A 149 29.20 46.02 32.68
CA LEU A 149 28.57 47.34 32.64
C LEU A 149 27.92 47.72 33.98
N GLU A 150 27.28 46.78 34.68
CA GLU A 150 26.75 46.99 36.03
C GLU A 150 27.87 47.40 36.99
N SER A 151 29.02 46.71 36.98
CA SER A 151 30.17 47.08 37.80
C SER A 151 30.76 48.46 37.45
N GLU A 152 30.82 48.82 36.17
CA GLU A 152 31.26 50.16 35.72
C GLU A 152 30.30 51.26 36.19
N VAL A 153 28.99 50.98 36.22
CA VAL A 153 27.98 51.90 36.75
C VAL A 153 28.14 52.07 38.27
N ASP A 154 28.33 50.98 39.02
CA ASP A 154 28.57 51.02 40.47
C ASP A 154 29.83 51.83 40.81
N GLU A 155 30.94 51.62 40.07
CA GLU A 155 32.17 52.40 40.24
C GLU A 155 31.94 53.90 39.97
N LYS A 156 31.19 54.22 38.92
CA LYS A 156 30.83 55.60 38.59
C LYS A 156 29.98 56.24 39.69
N GLU A 157 29.08 55.51 40.32
CA GLU A 157 28.30 55.99 41.47
C GLU A 157 29.19 56.24 42.69
N SER A 158 30.09 55.31 43.02
CA SER A 158 31.08 55.50 44.09
C SER A 158 31.96 56.75 43.88
N LEU A 159 32.41 56.98 42.64
CA LEU A 159 33.20 58.16 42.30
C LEU A 159 32.38 59.45 42.41
N LYS A 160 31.10 59.44 42.02
CA LYS A 160 30.20 60.58 42.22
C LYS A 160 30.02 60.90 43.70
N GLU A 161 29.86 59.91 44.57
CA GLU A 161 29.78 60.14 46.02
C GLU A 161 31.05 60.77 46.57
N LYS A 162 32.23 60.27 46.18
CA LYS A 162 33.53 60.85 46.57
C LYS A 162 33.67 62.29 46.09
N LEU A 163 33.29 62.57 44.85
CA LEU A 163 33.30 63.93 44.30
C LEU A 163 32.36 64.86 45.08
N GLN A 164 31.17 64.39 45.43
CA GLN A 164 30.21 65.14 46.22
C GLN A 164 30.78 65.48 47.60
N ARG A 165 31.37 64.51 48.31
CA ARG A 165 32.04 64.75 49.60
C ARG A 165 33.18 65.77 49.49
N LEU A 166 34.06 65.63 48.50
CA LEU A 166 35.13 66.61 48.26
C LEU A 166 34.60 68.00 47.90
N ALA A 167 33.48 68.09 47.18
CA ALA A 167 32.83 69.35 46.87
C ALA A 167 32.21 70.00 48.11
N ASP A 168 31.64 69.21 49.02
CA ASP A 168 31.16 69.66 50.32
C ASP A 168 32.32 70.12 51.21
N GLU A 169 33.41 69.35 51.34
CA GLU A 169 34.64 69.76 52.05
C GLU A 169 35.25 71.05 51.46
N THR A 170 35.29 71.18 50.14
CA THR A 170 35.76 72.40 49.46
C THR A 170 34.85 73.59 49.77
N ARG A 171 33.54 73.35 49.89
CA ARG A 171 32.58 74.39 50.28
C ARG A 171 32.80 74.83 51.72
N ASP A 172 32.98 73.89 52.63
CA ASP A 172 33.22 74.14 54.05
C ASP A 172 34.54 74.90 54.26
N LEU A 173 35.63 74.47 53.62
CA LEU A 173 36.92 75.18 53.67
C LEU A 173 36.84 76.60 53.11
N LYS A 174 36.07 76.83 52.03
CA LYS A 174 35.82 78.18 51.51
C LYS A 174 35.05 79.04 52.51
N GLN A 175 34.08 78.46 53.21
CA GLN A 175 33.35 79.16 54.28
C GLN A 175 34.28 79.49 55.46
N GLU A 176 35.13 78.56 55.89
CA GLU A 176 36.14 78.81 56.93
C GLU A 176 37.10 79.94 56.55
N LEU A 177 37.54 79.98 55.29
CA LEU A 177 38.38 81.08 54.79
C LEU A 177 37.65 82.43 54.82
N LEU A 178 36.37 82.48 54.40
CA LEU A 178 35.55 83.70 54.47
C LEU A 178 35.38 84.19 55.92
N VAL A 179 35.17 83.28 56.87
CA VAL A 179 35.07 83.63 58.30
C VAL A 179 36.40 84.20 58.79
N ARG A 180 37.54 83.57 58.47
CA ARG A 180 38.87 84.09 58.83
C ARG A 180 39.19 85.43 58.19
N GLU A 181 38.69 85.71 56.99
CA GLU A 181 38.84 87.01 56.33
C GLU A 181 37.99 88.08 57.03
N ARG A 182 36.79 87.71 57.51
CA ARG A 182 35.90 88.58 58.28
C ARG A 182 36.41 88.87 59.70
N GLU A 183 37.14 87.94 60.32
CA GLU A 183 37.77 88.13 61.64
C GLU A 183 39.01 89.05 61.61
N LYS A 184 39.53 89.42 60.42
CA LYS A 184 40.71 90.30 60.26
C LYS A 184 40.41 91.80 60.13
N CYS A 185 39.16 92.27 60.28
CA CYS A 185 38.82 93.70 60.22
C CYS A 185 37.93 94.15 61.40
N PRO A 186 38.27 95.25 62.12
CA PRO A 186 37.32 95.95 62.96
C PRO A 186 36.49 97.01 62.19
N ASP A 187 35.23 97.13 62.64
CA ASP A 187 34.11 98.00 62.24
C ASP A 187 34.43 99.47 61.90
N ASN A 188 33.94 99.98 60.75
CA ASN A 188 33.08 101.18 60.65
C ASN A 188 32.60 101.49 59.20
N GLU A 189 31.35 102.00 59.12
CA GLU A 189 30.80 102.97 58.15
C GLU A 189 30.77 102.75 56.61
N ARG A 190 29.52 102.91 56.10
CA ARG A 190 29.06 103.73 54.95
C ARG A 190 28.80 103.13 53.55
N MET A 191 27.51 103.26 53.21
CA MET A 191 26.91 103.77 51.95
C MET A 191 26.94 102.85 50.70
N MET A 192 25.79 102.33 50.28
CA MET A 192 24.74 102.94 49.43
C MET A 192 25.14 103.23 47.96
N ASN A 193 24.38 102.56 47.08
CA ASN A 193 24.03 102.87 45.68
C ASN A 193 25.00 102.61 44.53
N GLY A 194 24.48 101.90 43.50
CA GLY A 194 25.12 101.85 42.18
C GLY A 194 24.52 100.88 41.15
N PHE A 195 23.24 101.03 40.79
CA PHE A 195 22.67 100.88 39.43
C PHE A 195 23.50 100.19 38.31
N LYS A 196 22.98 99.09 37.72
CA LYS A 196 22.59 98.90 36.29
C LYS A 196 22.74 97.44 35.77
N ASN A 197 21.66 96.95 35.15
CA ASN A 197 21.68 95.85 34.16
C ASN A 197 22.22 96.33 32.80
N PRO A 198 22.76 95.43 31.97
CA PRO A 198 22.11 95.01 30.69
C PRO A 198 22.30 93.48 30.40
N ILE A 199 21.39 92.70 29.79
CA ILE A 199 21.00 92.58 28.35
C ILE A 199 22.26 92.44 27.44
N VAL A 200 22.57 91.41 26.62
CA VAL A 200 21.85 90.42 25.75
C VAL A 200 22.79 89.24 25.33
N ASP A 201 22.18 88.11 24.94
CA ASP A 201 22.47 87.15 23.83
C ASP A 201 23.90 86.76 23.38
N SER A 202 24.15 85.45 23.19
CA SER A 202 23.84 84.73 21.93
C SER A 202 24.52 83.34 21.81
N ASN A 203 23.75 82.39 21.27
CA ASN A 203 24.14 81.16 20.55
C ASN A 203 24.71 79.94 21.32
N ARG A 204 24.47 78.67 20.96
CA ARG A 204 23.54 77.92 20.07
C ARG A 204 24.12 76.49 20.10
N LEU A 205 23.30 75.44 20.30
CA LEU A 205 23.28 74.17 19.55
C LEU A 205 22.67 73.01 20.36
N LYS A 206 21.61 72.50 19.73
CA LYS A 206 20.81 71.27 19.86
C LYS A 206 21.47 70.06 20.54
N GLU A 207 20.70 69.41 21.41
CA GLU A 207 20.59 67.95 21.43
C GLU A 207 19.15 67.53 21.77
N ASN A 208 18.69 66.52 21.04
CA ASN A 208 17.28 66.19 20.82
C ASN A 208 16.62 65.55 22.04
N GLU A 209 15.37 65.96 22.27
CA GLU A 209 14.40 65.27 23.09
C GLU A 209 14.18 63.84 22.57
N THR A 210 14.19 62.84 23.46
CA THR A 210 13.41 61.62 23.25
C THR A 210 12.51 61.45 24.46
N GLN A 211 11.25 61.80 24.24
CA GLN A 211 10.14 61.67 25.17
C GLN A 211 9.89 60.20 25.51
N THR A 212 9.80 59.93 26.80
CA THR A 212 9.19 58.73 27.35
C THR A 212 7.66 58.89 27.30
N THR A 213 7.01 58.13 26.42
CA THR A 213 5.58 57.79 26.55
C THR A 213 5.38 56.30 26.28
N PRO A 214 4.53 55.60 27.05
CA PRO A 214 4.30 54.17 26.89
C PRO A 214 3.32 53.93 25.74
N ILE A 215 3.81 53.46 24.60
CA ILE A 215 2.98 53.02 23.49
C ILE A 215 2.78 51.50 23.63
N LYS A 216 1.53 51.09 23.88
CA LYS A 216 1.06 49.73 23.63
C LYS A 216 1.25 49.43 22.14
N HIS A 217 2.22 48.59 21.82
CA HIS A 217 2.49 48.18 20.45
C HIS A 217 1.80 46.84 20.18
N ASP A 218 0.57 46.89 19.67
CA ASP A 218 0.01 45.79 18.88
C ASP A 218 0.85 45.69 17.59
N PHE A 219 1.82 44.78 17.57
CA PHE A 219 2.54 44.43 16.35
C PHE A 219 1.67 43.51 15.49
N GLN A 220 0.80 44.10 14.67
CA GLN A 220 0.46 43.51 13.37
C GLN A 220 1.29 44.22 12.31
N ALA A 221 2.42 43.62 11.97
CA ALA A 221 3.14 43.98 10.76
C ALA A 221 2.20 43.79 9.55
N PRO A 222 2.03 44.78 8.66
CA PRO A 222 1.23 44.59 7.46
C PRO A 222 1.93 43.53 6.60
N ILE A 223 1.30 42.36 6.49
CA ILE A 223 1.76 41.25 5.66
C ILE A 223 1.97 41.78 4.24
N SER A 224 3.20 41.69 3.75
CA SER A 224 3.58 42.07 2.38
C SER A 224 2.58 41.46 1.39
N PRO A 225 2.15 42.20 0.34
CA PRO A 225 1.25 41.66 -0.69
C PRO A 225 1.69 40.28 -1.22
N ALA A 226 2.99 40.06 -1.35
CA ALA A 226 3.55 38.76 -1.77
C ALA A 226 3.31 37.65 -0.72
N SER A 227 3.52 37.94 0.57
CA SER A 227 3.27 37.00 1.66
C SER A 227 1.77 36.68 1.81
N ARG A 228 0.89 37.65 1.54
CA ARG A 228 -0.56 37.45 1.54
C ARG A 228 -1.00 36.52 0.40
N VAL A 229 -0.48 36.73 -0.82
CA VAL A 229 -0.76 35.87 -1.97
C VAL A 229 -0.23 34.44 -1.74
N MET A 230 0.97 34.31 -1.19
CA MET A 230 1.53 33.00 -0.82
C MET A 230 0.66 32.28 0.22
N ALA A 231 0.20 32.98 1.26
CA ALA A 231 -0.69 32.41 2.26
C ALA A 231 -2.04 31.98 1.66
N LEU A 232 -2.62 32.77 0.75
CA LEU A 232 -3.87 32.42 0.07
C LEU A 232 -3.73 31.21 -0.86
N ASN A 233 -2.59 31.06 -1.53
CA ASN A 233 -2.31 29.88 -2.36
C ASN A 233 -2.18 28.61 -1.51
N ILE A 234 -1.45 28.70 -0.38
CA ILE A 234 -1.32 27.60 0.57
C ILE A 234 -2.69 27.19 1.11
N VAL A 235 -3.52 28.16 1.53
CA VAL A 235 -4.88 27.90 2.01
C VAL A 235 -5.75 27.28 0.92
N SER A 236 -5.65 27.75 -0.33
CA SER A 236 -6.39 27.19 -1.47
C SER A 236 -6.00 25.75 -1.77
N ASP A 237 -4.70 25.42 -1.67
CA ASP A 237 -4.19 24.06 -1.84
C ASP A 237 -4.62 23.13 -0.71
N LEU A 238 -4.64 23.63 0.53
CA LEU A 238 -5.16 22.92 1.69
C LEU A 238 -6.65 22.61 1.53
N ILE A 239 -7.48 23.60 1.16
CA ILE A 239 -8.92 23.38 0.90
C ILE A 239 -9.12 22.33 -0.20
N ARG A 240 -8.32 22.37 -1.27
CA ARG A 240 -8.40 21.39 -2.37
C ARG A 240 -8.03 19.98 -1.92
N LYS A 241 -6.98 19.85 -1.09
CA LYS A 241 -6.56 18.57 -0.51
C LYS A 241 -7.59 18.02 0.48
N VAL A 242 -8.14 18.86 1.35
CA VAL A 242 -9.20 18.48 2.31
C VAL A 242 -10.44 18.00 1.55
N GLY A 243 -10.90 18.73 0.53
CA GLY A 243 -12.03 18.27 -0.28
C GLY A 243 -11.73 16.99 -1.07
N GLY A 244 -10.47 16.72 -1.42
CA GLY A 244 -10.04 15.43 -1.99
C GLY A 244 -10.10 14.28 -0.98
N LEU A 245 -9.68 14.55 0.27
CA LEU A 245 -9.75 13.59 1.36
C LEU A 245 -11.20 13.27 1.76
N GLU A 246 -12.07 14.28 1.83
CA GLU A 246 -13.50 14.09 2.11
C GLU A 246 -14.17 13.20 1.06
N ARG A 247 -13.87 13.39 -0.24
CA ARG A 247 -14.37 12.51 -1.31
C ARG A 247 -13.87 11.07 -1.18
N ARG A 248 -12.61 10.87 -0.79
CA ARG A 248 -12.05 9.53 -0.57
C ARG A 248 -12.66 8.86 0.67
N LEU A 249 -12.89 9.62 1.73
CA LEU A 249 -13.53 9.15 2.94
C LEU A 249 -14.98 8.76 2.66
N GLU A 250 -15.72 9.57 1.91
CA GLU A 250 -17.10 9.26 1.53
C GLU A 250 -17.16 8.00 0.65
N LYS A 251 -16.27 7.87 -0.34
CA LYS A 251 -16.14 6.64 -1.14
C LYS A 251 -15.87 5.41 -0.27
N SER A 252 -14.94 5.51 0.68
CA SER A 252 -14.63 4.41 1.61
C SER A 252 -15.82 4.04 2.51
N ARG A 253 -16.71 4.99 2.85
CA ARG A 253 -17.93 4.71 3.61
C ARG A 253 -18.99 3.99 2.77
N TYR A 254 -19.10 4.31 1.47
CA TYR A 254 -19.97 3.58 0.54
C TYR A 254 -19.49 2.15 0.35
N ASP A 255 -18.19 1.96 0.08
CA ASP A 255 -17.60 0.63 -0.09
C ASP A 255 -17.83 -0.26 1.16
N TYR A 256 -17.76 0.31 2.37
CA TYR A 256 -18.04 -0.43 3.62
C TYR A 256 -19.53 -0.78 3.82
N ARG A 257 -20.45 0.07 3.36
CA ARG A 257 -21.90 -0.22 3.41
C ARG A 257 -22.28 -1.33 2.44
N ASP A 258 -21.73 -1.32 1.25
CA ASP A 258 -22.03 -2.34 0.23
C ASP A 258 -21.51 -3.72 0.67
N ILE A 259 -20.33 -3.80 1.29
CA ILE A 259 -19.81 -5.05 1.90
C ILE A 259 -20.74 -5.54 3.02
N SER A 260 -21.16 -4.65 3.93
CA SER A 260 -22.05 -5.02 5.04
C SER A 260 -23.44 -5.48 4.59
N THR A 261 -23.94 -5.05 3.43
CA THR A 261 -25.21 -5.53 2.87
C THR A 261 -25.08 -6.82 2.05
N SER A 262 -23.87 -7.14 1.58
CA SER A 262 -23.58 -8.35 0.80
C SER A 262 -23.46 -9.60 1.69
N ASP A 263 -22.98 -9.44 2.92
CA ASP A 263 -22.82 -10.52 3.91
C ASP A 263 -24.14 -10.92 4.64
N LEU A 264 -25.27 -10.28 4.30
CA LEU A 264 -26.59 -10.50 4.91
C LEU A 264 -27.63 -11.11 3.96
N ARG A 265 -27.20 -11.66 2.81
CA ARG A 265 -28.02 -12.47 1.90
C ARG A 265 -27.43 -13.86 1.72
#